data_AF-A0A2G5T8D9-F1
#
_entry.id   AF-A0A2G5T8D9-F1
#
_cell.length_a   1.000
_cell.length_b   1.000
_cell.length_c   1.000
_cell.angle_alpha   90.00
_cell.angle_beta   90.00
_cell.angle_gamma   90.00
#
_symmetry.space_group_name_H-M   'P 1'
#
loop_
_entity.id
_entity.type
_entity.pdbx_description
1 polymer ?
#
loop_
_entity_poly.entity_id
_entity_poly.type
_entity_poly.pdbx_seq_one_letter_code
_entity_poly.pdbx_strand_id
1 'polypeptide(L)'
;MESEKSDGEEISSATAQRLFQDVMADINVEMAELQHEIELFTPEEQAWINDQAVINLKDVQKTVAFARRKDMEHTTKYQKMLLEQKRKALKTFKKRLEQNTRYNPGRVAKSRAAETAYPSDDEIEVLHEKVVKKKKSKKK
;
A
#
# COMPACT_ATOMS: atom_id res chain seq x y z
N MET A 1 50.14 -23.15 -5.08
CA MET A 1 49.54 -21.80 -5.15
C MET A 1 48.93 -21.69 -6.54
N GLU A 2 47.67 -22.04 -6.67
CA GLU A 2 46.92 -21.90 -7.92
C GLU A 2 46.14 -20.58 -7.83
N SER A 3 46.57 -19.61 -8.62
CA SER A 3 45.89 -18.34 -8.78
C SER A 3 44.78 -18.53 -9.80
N GLU A 4 43.55 -18.73 -9.33
CA GLU A 4 42.35 -18.61 -10.16
C GLU A 4 42.30 -17.18 -10.72
N LYS A 5 42.72 -17.03 -11.99
CA LYS A 5 42.40 -15.85 -12.79
C LYS A 5 40.90 -15.90 -13.06
N SER A 6 40.15 -15.08 -12.34
CA SER A 6 38.75 -14.81 -12.67
C SER A 6 38.71 -14.11 -14.03
N ASP A 7 38.21 -14.81 -15.05
CA ASP A 7 37.81 -14.25 -16.35
C ASP A 7 36.62 -13.29 -16.14
N GLY A 8 36.92 -12.11 -15.61
CA GLY A 8 36.00 -10.98 -15.66
C GLY A 8 36.13 -10.36 -17.05
N GLU A 9 35.18 -10.64 -17.95
CA GLU A 9 35.03 -9.85 -19.17
C GLU A 9 34.95 -8.36 -18.80
N GLU A 10 36.01 -7.61 -19.11
CA GLU A 10 36.02 -6.16 -18.95
C GLU A 10 35.08 -5.55 -19.98
N ILE A 11 33.83 -5.31 -19.57
CA ILE A 11 32.84 -4.63 -20.41
C ILE A 11 33.37 -3.22 -20.71
N SER A 12 33.51 -2.87 -22.00
CA SER A 12 33.98 -1.54 -22.39
C SER A 12 33.10 -0.44 -21.78
N SER A 13 33.70 0.70 -21.39
CA SER A 13 32.97 1.83 -20.79
C SER A 13 31.78 2.30 -21.65
N ALA A 14 31.92 2.27 -22.98
CA ALA A 14 30.84 2.60 -23.92
C ALA A 14 29.69 1.59 -23.87
N THR A 15 29.99 0.29 -23.74
CA THR A 15 28.98 -0.76 -23.58
C THR A 15 28.26 -0.63 -22.23
N ALA A 16 28.99 -0.35 -21.15
CA ALA A 16 28.41 -0.14 -19.83
C ALA A 16 27.46 1.08 -19.80
N GLN A 17 27.81 2.16 -20.51
CA GLN A 17 26.94 3.34 -20.65
C GLN A 17 25.65 3.03 -21.41
N ARG A 18 25.73 2.25 -22.51
CA ARG A 18 24.53 1.82 -23.25
C ARG A 18 23.61 0.97 -22.38
N LEU A 19 24.15 -0.05 -21.70
CA LEU A 19 23.38 -0.89 -20.79
C LEU A 19 22.70 -0.08 -19.69
N PHE A 20 23.39 0.93 -19.14
CA PHE A 20 22.79 1.85 -18.17
C PHE A 20 21.62 2.64 -18.77
N GLN A 21 21.78 3.18 -19.98
CA GLN A 21 20.72 3.93 -20.67
C GLN A 21 19.51 3.05 -20.96
N ASP A 22 19.72 1.83 -21.45
CA ASP A 22 18.65 0.87 -21.75
C ASP A 22 17.85 0.54 -20.48
N VAL A 23 18.54 0.19 -19.40
CA VAL A 23 17.89 -0.12 -18.11
C VAL A 23 17.13 1.09 -17.56
N MET A 24 17.68 2.30 -17.67
CA MET A 24 16.97 3.51 -17.25
C MET A 24 15.75 3.80 -18.12
N ALA A 25 15.83 3.56 -19.43
CA ALA A 25 14.71 3.72 -20.34
C ALA A 25 13.57 2.77 -19.97
N ASP A 26 13.88 1.49 -19.72
CA ASP A 26 12.90 0.49 -19.29
C ASP A 26 12.21 0.90 -17.98
N ILE A 27 12.98 1.34 -16.99
CA ILE A 27 12.42 1.81 -15.71
C ILE A 27 11.48 3.01 -15.93
N ASN A 28 11.86 3.94 -16.80
CA ASN A 28 11.03 5.11 -17.10
C ASN A 28 9.73 4.73 -17.80
N VAL A 29 9.76 3.77 -18.72
CA VAL A 29 8.55 3.22 -19.37
C VAL A 29 7.65 2.59 -18.31
N GLU A 30 8.17 1.70 -17.48
CA GLU A 30 7.37 1.04 -16.44
C GLU A 30 6.81 2.06 -15.41
N MET A 31 7.57 3.10 -15.07
CA MET A 31 7.10 4.19 -14.21
C MET A 31 5.95 4.98 -14.84
N ALA A 32 6.04 5.25 -16.15
CA ALA A 32 5.00 5.96 -16.89
C ALA A 32 3.73 5.12 -17.02
N GLU A 33 3.85 3.82 -17.29
CA GLU A 33 2.70 2.89 -17.33
C GLU A 33 1.97 2.84 -15.99
N LEU A 34 2.71 2.73 -14.89
CA LEU A 34 2.10 2.77 -13.55
C LEU A 34 1.45 4.11 -13.24
N GLN A 35 2.06 5.21 -13.68
CA GLN A 35 1.49 6.54 -13.51
C GLN A 35 0.18 6.68 -14.29
N HIS A 36 0.16 6.20 -15.53
CA HIS A 36 -1.04 6.18 -16.35
C HIS A 36 -2.14 5.32 -15.73
N GLU A 37 -1.79 4.16 -15.18
CA GLU A 37 -2.75 3.32 -14.45
C GLU A 37 -3.32 4.03 -13.21
N ILE A 38 -2.49 4.80 -12.49
CA ILE A 38 -2.94 5.60 -11.35
C ILE A 38 -3.90 6.71 -11.81
N GLU A 39 -3.64 7.35 -12.95
CA GLU A 39 -4.48 8.41 -13.50
C GLU A 39 -5.90 7.95 -13.87
N LEU A 40 -6.13 6.64 -14.04
CA LEU A 40 -7.47 6.07 -14.28
C LEU A 40 -8.38 6.11 -13.04
N PHE A 41 -7.82 6.33 -11.84
CA PHE A 41 -8.58 6.43 -10.59
C PHE A 41 -9.05 7.87 -10.32
N THR A 42 -9.94 8.04 -9.35
CA THR A 42 -10.39 9.38 -8.93
C THR A 42 -9.25 10.17 -8.28
N PRO A 43 -9.29 11.52 -8.25
CA PRO A 43 -8.24 12.33 -7.64
C PRO A 43 -7.93 11.99 -6.18
N GLU A 44 -8.95 11.62 -5.39
CA GLU A 44 -8.78 11.21 -4.00
C GLU A 44 -8.01 9.88 -3.87
N GLU A 45 -8.32 8.92 -4.75
CA GLU A 45 -7.64 7.64 -4.81
C GLU A 45 -6.20 7.80 -5.32
N GLN A 46 -5.99 8.65 -6.32
CA GLN A 46 -4.65 9.01 -6.80
C GLN A 46 -3.79 9.59 -5.66
N ALA A 47 -4.34 10.55 -4.90
CA ALA A 47 -3.65 11.13 -3.76
C ALA A 47 -3.29 10.06 -2.72
N TRP A 48 -4.24 9.18 -2.39
CA TRP A 48 -4.01 8.08 -1.46
C TRP A 48 -2.87 7.14 -1.93
N ILE A 49 -2.87 6.74 -3.20
CA ILE A 49 -1.84 5.84 -3.76
C ILE A 49 -0.47 6.51 -3.69
N ASN A 50 -0.38 7.79 -4.04
CA ASN A 50 0.87 8.54 -4.01
C ASN A 50 1.40 8.73 -2.58
N ASP A 51 0.52 9.09 -1.63
CA ASP A 51 0.87 9.19 -0.21
C ASP A 51 1.37 7.85 0.34
N GLN A 52 0.71 6.75 -0.02
CA GLN A 52 1.13 5.42 0.39
C GLN A 52 2.49 5.04 -0.21
N ALA A 53 2.80 5.45 -1.44
CA ALA A 53 4.12 5.24 -2.05
C ALA A 53 5.21 6.02 -1.29
N VAL A 54 4.92 7.25 -0.84
CA VAL A 54 5.84 8.05 -0.01
C VAL A 54 6.06 7.41 1.35
N ILE A 55 5.00 6.90 2.00
CA ILE A 55 5.10 6.18 3.27
C ILE A 55 5.99 4.93 3.11
N ASN A 56 5.72 4.13 2.07
CA ASN A 56 6.52 2.94 1.75
C ASN A 56 8.01 3.31 1.55
N LEU A 57 8.30 4.40 0.83
CA LEU A 57 9.68 4.87 0.64
C LEU A 57 10.35 5.24 1.96
N LYS A 58 9.65 5.97 2.85
CA LYS A 58 10.19 6.32 4.18
C LYS A 58 10.51 5.07 5.00
N ASP A 59 9.70 4.03 4.91
CA ASP A 59 9.95 2.76 5.61
C ASP A 59 11.16 2.01 5.04
N VAL A 60 11.33 2.02 3.72
CA VAL A 60 12.55 1.50 3.09
C VAL A 60 13.77 2.30 3.52
N GLN A 61 13.70 3.63 3.57
CA GLN A 61 14.81 4.48 4.02
C GLN A 61 15.24 4.22 5.48
N LYS A 62 14.33 3.77 6.35
CA LYS A 62 14.69 3.37 7.72
C LYS A 62 15.58 2.13 7.77
N THR A 63 15.36 1.19 6.84
CA THR A 63 16.00 -0.14 6.83
C THR A 63 17.17 -0.23 5.86
N VAL A 64 17.14 0.52 4.77
CA VAL A 64 18.08 0.43 3.66
C VAL A 64 18.98 1.66 3.64
N ALA A 65 20.25 1.47 3.99
CA ALA A 65 21.21 2.56 4.12
C ALA A 65 21.44 3.36 2.82
N PHE A 66 21.49 2.70 1.66
CA PHE A 66 21.70 3.40 0.38
C PHE A 66 20.50 4.25 -0.04
N ALA A 67 19.29 3.94 0.43
CA ALA A 67 18.09 4.70 0.08
C ALA A 67 18.03 6.08 0.77
N ARG A 68 18.86 6.30 1.80
CA ARG A 68 18.99 7.58 2.51
C ARG A 68 19.95 8.56 1.83
N ARG A 69 20.75 8.06 0.90
CA ARG A 69 21.83 8.79 0.26
C ARG A 69 21.30 9.56 -0.95
N LYS A 70 21.45 10.89 -0.94
CA LYS A 70 20.99 11.76 -2.05
C LYS A 70 21.73 11.49 -3.36
N ASP A 71 23.01 11.10 -3.29
CA ASP A 71 23.81 10.75 -4.45
C ASP A 71 23.34 9.47 -5.17
N MET A 72 22.51 8.66 -4.51
CA MET A 72 21.94 7.45 -5.10
C MET A 72 20.69 7.73 -5.92
N GLU A 73 20.09 8.93 -5.85
CA GLU A 73 18.79 9.23 -6.47
C GLU A 73 18.76 8.99 -7.98
N HIS A 74 19.88 9.19 -8.67
CA HIS A 74 20.01 9.00 -10.12
C HIS A 74 20.49 7.59 -10.53
N THR A 75 20.71 6.70 -9.57
CA THR A 75 21.13 5.33 -9.87
C THR A 75 19.95 4.47 -10.30
N THR A 76 20.19 3.55 -11.23
CA THR A 76 19.19 2.53 -11.63
C THR A 76 18.63 1.77 -10.43
N LYS A 77 19.46 1.50 -9.42
CA LYS A 77 19.05 0.82 -8.19
C LYS A 77 18.01 1.60 -7.41
N TYR A 78 18.19 2.91 -7.24
CA TYR A 78 17.23 3.75 -6.54
C TYR A 78 15.93 3.90 -7.35
N GLN A 79 16.04 4.06 -8.67
CA GLN A 79 14.89 4.18 -9.55
C GLN A 79 14.03 2.90 -9.57
N LYS A 80 14.66 1.71 -9.60
CA LYS A 80 13.96 0.42 -9.43
C LYS A 80 13.25 0.32 -8.08
N MET A 81 13.87 0.81 -7.02
CA MET A 81 13.25 0.83 -5.69
C MET A 81 12.02 1.75 -5.64
N LEU A 82 12.07 2.94 -6.25
CA LEU A 82 10.92 3.85 -6.34
C LEU A 82 9.75 3.19 -7.09
N LEU A 83 10.06 2.58 -8.23
CA LEU A 83 9.09 1.82 -9.03
C LEU A 83 8.43 0.72 -8.19
N GLU A 84 9.21 -0.06 -7.44
CA GLU A 84 8.67 -1.11 -6.57
C GLU A 84 7.73 -0.55 -5.49
N GLN A 85 8.05 0.61 -4.89
CA GLN A 85 7.17 1.22 -3.89
C GLN A 85 5.87 1.74 -4.49
N LYS A 86 5.90 2.28 -5.72
CA LYS A 86 4.67 2.62 -6.47
C LYS A 86 3.83 1.38 -6.76
N ARG A 87 4.43 0.29 -7.26
CA ARG A 87 3.75 -1.00 -7.48
C ARG A 87 3.10 -1.53 -6.21
N LYS A 88 3.82 -1.47 -5.09
CA LYS A 88 3.31 -1.91 -3.79
C LYS A 88 2.12 -1.07 -3.32
N ALA A 89 2.17 0.24 -3.49
CA ALA A 89 1.06 1.14 -3.14
C ALA A 89 -0.18 0.80 -3.97
N LEU A 90 -0.04 0.68 -5.29
CA LEU A 90 -1.15 0.34 -6.19
C LEU A 90 -1.75 -1.03 -5.88
N LYS A 91 -0.93 -2.05 -5.65
CA LYS A 91 -1.40 -3.39 -5.25
C LYS A 91 -2.18 -3.35 -3.94
N THR A 92 -1.70 -2.58 -2.97
CA THR A 92 -2.38 -2.40 -1.67
C THR A 92 -3.73 -1.71 -1.86
N PHE A 93 -3.79 -0.70 -2.72
CA PHE A 93 -5.01 0.00 -3.07
C PHE A 93 -6.05 -0.94 -3.71
N LYS A 94 -5.67 -1.68 -4.75
CA LYS A 94 -6.55 -2.66 -5.41
C LYS A 94 -7.10 -3.70 -4.44
N LYS A 95 -6.25 -4.23 -3.55
CA LYS A 95 -6.69 -5.16 -2.50
C LYS A 95 -7.73 -4.53 -1.56
N ARG A 96 -7.59 -3.25 -1.22
CA ARG A 96 -8.56 -2.52 -0.40
C ARG A 96 -9.89 -2.35 -1.13
N LEU A 97 -9.86 -2.03 -2.43
CA LEU A 97 -11.08 -1.96 -3.26
C LEU A 97 -11.81 -3.31 -3.32
N GLU A 98 -11.08 -4.41 -3.52
CA GLU A 98 -11.64 -5.76 -3.50
C GLU A 98 -12.25 -6.13 -2.14
N GLN A 99 -11.60 -5.74 -1.04
CA GLN A 99 -12.11 -6.00 0.31
C GLN A 99 -13.38 -5.19 0.61
N ASN A 100 -13.45 -3.94 0.16
CA ASN A 100 -14.64 -3.11 0.29
C ASN A 100 -15.81 -3.64 -0.54
N THR A 101 -15.56 -4.11 -1.76
CA THR A 101 -16.60 -4.68 -2.64
C THR A 101 -17.05 -6.08 -2.21
N ARG A 102 -16.18 -6.85 -1.55
CA ARG A 102 -16.50 -8.18 -1.01
C ARG A 102 -17.24 -8.16 0.33
N TYR A 103 -17.45 -6.98 0.93
CA TYR A 103 -18.25 -6.82 2.15
C TYR A 103 -19.75 -7.02 1.82
N ASN A 104 -20.14 -8.28 1.64
CA ASN A 104 -21.54 -8.68 1.53
C ASN A 104 -22.11 -8.84 2.95
N PRO A 105 -22.97 -7.92 3.45
CA PRO A 105 -23.48 -7.94 4.82
C PRO A 105 -24.24 -9.24 5.15
N GLY A 106 -24.75 -9.96 4.14
CA GLY A 106 -25.41 -11.26 4.32
C GLY A 106 -24.51 -12.41 4.78
N ARG A 107 -23.18 -12.29 4.67
CA ARG A 107 -22.22 -13.31 5.13
C ARG A 107 -21.70 -13.07 6.55
N VAL A 108 -21.72 -11.81 7.02
CA VAL A 108 -21.23 -11.39 8.35
C VAL A 108 -22.30 -11.60 9.44
N ALA A 109 -23.59 -11.62 9.07
CA ALA A 109 -24.69 -11.87 9.99
C ALA A 109 -24.63 -13.27 10.65
N LYS A 110 -23.98 -14.26 10.03
CA LYS A 110 -23.83 -15.61 10.62
C LYS A 110 -22.59 -15.77 11.51
N SER A 111 -21.60 -14.87 11.42
CA SER A 111 -20.40 -14.92 12.27
C SER A 111 -20.49 -13.99 13.49
N ARG A 112 -21.27 -12.90 13.44
CA ARG A 112 -21.41 -11.97 14.58
C ARG A 112 -22.32 -12.51 15.71
N ALA A 113 -23.19 -13.48 15.42
CA ALA A 113 -24.05 -14.11 16.44
C ALA A 113 -23.28 -15.01 17.44
N ALA A 114 -22.00 -15.30 17.19
CA ALA A 114 -21.18 -16.15 18.07
C ALA A 114 -20.22 -15.37 18.99
N GLU A 115 -20.05 -14.06 18.83
CA GLU A 115 -19.04 -13.27 19.56
C GLU A 115 -19.61 -12.18 20.49
N THR A 116 -20.92 -11.92 20.48
CA THR A 116 -21.55 -10.98 21.44
C THR A 116 -22.01 -11.70 22.71
N ALA A 117 -21.07 -12.22 23.51
CA ALA A 117 -21.35 -12.74 24.85
C ALA A 117 -20.78 -11.87 25.99
N TYR A 118 -20.23 -10.69 25.70
CA TYR A 118 -19.84 -9.72 26.73
C TYR A 118 -20.20 -8.30 26.28
N PRO A 119 -21.01 -7.55 27.06
CA PRO A 119 -21.25 -6.14 26.79
C PRO A 119 -20.06 -5.34 27.31
N SER A 120 -19.38 -4.60 26.42
CA SER A 120 -18.47 -3.53 26.81
C SER A 120 -19.25 -2.21 26.84
N ASP A 121 -19.18 -1.55 27.99
CA ASP A 121 -20.10 -0.55 28.53
C ASP A 121 -19.88 0.89 28.01
N ASP A 122 -19.54 1.09 26.74
CA ASP A 122 -19.19 2.43 26.21
C ASP A 122 -19.82 2.75 24.84
N GLU A 123 -21.16 2.76 24.76
CA GLU A 123 -21.89 3.45 23.68
C GLU A 123 -22.68 4.64 24.24
N ILE A 124 -22.02 5.79 24.16
CA ILE A 124 -22.49 7.15 23.89
C ILE A 124 -24.02 7.33 23.77
N GLU A 125 -24.54 8.03 24.78
CA GLU A 125 -25.56 9.09 24.78
C GLU A 125 -26.60 9.26 23.63
N VAL A 126 -27.84 9.33 24.10
CA VAL A 126 -28.94 10.24 23.71
C VAL A 126 -29.71 9.93 22.42
N LEU A 127 -30.94 9.44 22.61
CA LEU A 127 -32.10 9.90 21.85
C LEU A 127 -33.32 10.05 22.77
N HIS A 128 -33.84 11.27 22.77
CA HIS A 128 -34.94 11.79 23.57
C HIS A 128 -36.30 11.09 23.36
N GLU A 129 -36.99 10.91 24.49
CA GLU A 129 -38.37 11.32 24.77
C GLU A 129 -39.45 11.11 23.68
N LYS A 130 -40.33 10.12 23.95
CA LYS A 130 -41.80 10.23 23.77
C LYS A 130 -42.46 9.13 24.63
N VAL A 131 -42.96 9.48 25.82
CA VAL A 131 -44.33 9.95 26.09
C VAL A 131 -45.34 8.78 26.20
N VAL A 132 -45.79 8.60 27.46
CA VAL A 132 -47.17 8.34 27.90
C VAL A 132 -47.59 6.92 28.27
N LYS A 133 -47.79 6.78 29.59
CA LYS A 133 -48.93 6.19 30.36
C LYS A 133 -49.33 4.76 29.96
N LYS A 134 -49.49 3.80 30.88
CA LYS A 134 -50.39 3.85 32.04
C LYS A 134 -50.29 2.53 32.85
N LYS A 135 -50.22 2.68 34.17
CA LYS A 135 -50.85 1.88 35.26
C LYS A 135 -51.47 0.50 34.94
N LYS A 136 -51.06 -0.55 35.68
CA LYS A 136 -51.81 -1.29 36.77
C LYS A 136 -51.16 -2.68 36.96
N SER A 137 -50.75 -3.04 38.19
CA SER A 137 -51.38 -4.05 39.10
C SER A 137 -51.49 -5.46 38.48
N LYS A 138 -51.18 -6.59 39.12
CA LYS A 138 -51.31 -7.00 40.53
C LYS A 138 -50.64 -8.39 40.69
N LYS A 139 -50.08 -8.64 41.88
CA LYS A 139 -49.72 -9.95 42.49
C LYS A 139 -50.43 -11.20 41.93
N LYS A 140 -49.68 -12.31 41.87
CA LYS A 140 -49.91 -13.47 42.72
C LYS A 140 -48.59 -14.09 43.13
#